data_AF-A0A662ERC2-F1
#
_entry.id   AF-A0A662ERC2-F1
#
_cell.length_a   1.000
_cell.length_b   1.000
_cell.length_c   1.000
_cell.angle_alpha   90.00
_cell.angle_beta   90.00
_cell.angle_gamma   90.00
#
_symmetry.space_group_name_H-M   'P 1'
#
loop_
_entity.id
_entity.type
_entity.pdbx_description
1 polymer ?
#
loop_
_entity_poly.entity_id
_entity_poly.type
_entity_poly.pdbx_seq_one_letter_code
_entity_poly.pdbx_strand_id
1 'polypeptide(L)'
;EILGPGNLIGLEILLRDSGGLHLSCARAVSETELFFFEREMFLNMLREEDEVKCHCLQRLAQRLYSLKERTSSLSYASVGEQMCRLLLELAENYGEMNEGGISLLPSEITQATLAQLLGVSNATVMRVAASLPEVSISGRIALSLEALRLWLADLERTG
;
A
#
# COMPACT_ATOMS: atom_id res chain seq x y z
N GLU A 1 -4.96 2.02 1.69
CA GLU A 1 -3.50 2.03 1.38
C GLU A 1 -2.75 1.42 2.55
N ILE A 2 -1.49 1.01 2.36
CA ILE A 2 -0.60 0.63 3.46
C ILE A 2 0.37 1.78 3.68
N LEU A 3 0.61 2.13 4.94
CA LEU A 3 1.49 3.21 5.34
C LEU A 3 2.69 2.62 6.08
N GLY A 4 3.88 3.16 5.81
CA GLY A 4 5.14 2.75 6.43
C GLY A 4 5.82 3.89 7.20
N PRO A 5 7.08 3.69 7.62
CA PRO A 5 7.85 4.68 8.37
C PRO A 5 7.88 6.06 7.70
N GLY A 6 7.63 7.11 8.47
CA GLY A 6 7.61 8.50 7.99
C GLY A 6 6.37 8.88 7.18
N ASN A 7 5.34 8.03 7.11
CA ASN A 7 4.02 8.40 6.60
C ASN A 7 3.17 9.05 7.69
N LEU A 8 2.36 10.04 7.30
CA LEU A 8 1.46 10.76 8.20
C LEU A 8 0.04 10.17 8.13
N ILE A 9 -0.59 9.99 9.29
CA ILE A 9 -1.96 9.49 9.45
C ILE A 9 -2.80 10.61 10.08
N GLY A 10 -4.10 10.67 9.80
CA GLY A 10 -4.99 11.62 10.46
C GLY A 10 -4.92 13.05 9.93
N LEU A 11 -4.33 13.29 8.75
CA LEU A 11 -4.21 14.63 8.16
C LEU A 11 -5.55 15.28 7.79
N GLU A 12 -6.65 14.54 7.83
CA GLU A 12 -8.02 15.08 7.71
C GLU A 12 -8.33 16.16 8.75
N ILE A 13 -7.58 16.24 9.86
CA ILE A 13 -7.66 17.33 10.83
C ILE A 13 -7.38 18.70 10.19
N LEU A 14 -6.64 18.76 9.07
CA LEU A 14 -6.36 20.00 8.36
C LEU A 14 -7.60 20.56 7.62
N LEU A 15 -8.64 19.74 7.43
CA LEU A 15 -9.90 20.18 6.83
C LEU A 15 -10.67 21.07 7.82
N ARG A 16 -11.02 22.29 7.38
CA ARG A 16 -11.63 23.33 8.22
C ARG A 16 -13.01 22.96 8.79
N ASP A 17 -13.75 22.06 8.15
CA ASP A 17 -15.14 21.70 8.48
C ASP A 17 -15.36 20.20 8.77
N SER A 18 -14.34 19.47 9.21
CA SER A 18 -14.43 18.01 9.43
C SER A 18 -15.33 17.58 10.61
N GLY A 19 -15.96 18.52 11.34
CA GLY A 19 -16.95 18.22 12.39
C GLY A 19 -16.44 17.35 13.54
N GLY A 20 -15.12 17.18 13.68
CA GLY A 20 -14.51 16.27 14.66
C GLY A 20 -14.61 14.78 14.30
N LEU A 21 -15.05 14.44 13.08
CA LEU A 21 -15.14 13.05 12.63
C LEU A 21 -13.79 12.58 12.09
N HIS A 22 -13.31 11.44 12.60
CA HIS A 22 -12.29 10.66 11.93
C HIS A 22 -12.88 10.16 10.60
N LEU A 23 -12.54 10.83 9.50
CA LEU A 23 -12.98 10.47 8.15
C LEU A 23 -12.33 9.17 7.66
N SER A 24 -11.32 8.70 8.39
CA SER A 24 -10.59 7.46 8.10
C SER A 24 -10.37 6.65 9.38
N CYS A 25 -10.28 5.33 9.23
CA CYS A 25 -9.83 4.43 10.28
C CYS A 25 -8.44 3.90 9.91
N ALA A 26 -7.54 3.85 10.89
CA ALA A 26 -6.24 3.21 10.75
C ALA A 26 -6.21 1.95 11.62
N ARG A 27 -5.65 0.88 11.06
CA ARG A 27 -5.41 -0.38 11.78
C ARG A 27 -3.94 -0.73 11.61
N ALA A 28 -3.25 -0.96 12.73
CA ALA A 28 -1.90 -1.49 12.69
C ALA A 28 -1.92 -2.85 11.99
N VAL A 29 -1.06 -2.99 10.97
CA VAL A 29 -0.90 -4.25 10.25
C VAL A 29 0.15 -5.07 11.00
N SER A 30 1.35 -4.56 11.25
CA SER A 30 2.36 -5.19 12.11
C SER A 30 2.51 -4.46 13.46
N GLU A 31 3.49 -4.87 14.28
CA GLU A 31 3.99 -4.03 15.37
C GLU A 31 4.36 -2.64 14.83
N THR A 32 3.89 -1.58 15.48
CA THR A 32 4.00 -0.20 14.98
C THR A 32 4.20 0.77 16.14
N GLU A 33 5.20 1.64 16.00
CA GLU A 33 5.37 2.81 16.87
C GLU A 33 4.87 4.06 16.15
N LEU A 34 4.16 4.93 16.88
CA LEU A 34 3.59 6.15 16.34
C LEU A 34 4.03 7.35 17.19
N PHE A 35 4.39 8.44 16.52
CA PHE A 35 4.52 9.75 17.15
C PHE A 35 3.20 10.49 17.04
N PHE A 36 2.60 10.81 18.19
CA PHE A 36 1.36 11.57 18.24
C PHE A 36 1.65 13.06 18.38
N PHE A 37 0.97 13.88 17.58
CA PHE A 37 1.02 15.33 17.65
C PHE A 37 -0.38 15.86 17.93
N GLU A 38 -0.51 16.69 18.97
CA GLU A 38 -1.74 17.44 19.16
C GLU A 38 -1.98 18.38 17.97
N ARG A 39 -3.26 18.57 17.61
CA ARG A 39 -3.64 19.39 16.45
C ARG A 39 -3.02 20.79 16.50
N GLU A 40 -3.09 21.46 17.64
CA GLU A 40 -2.59 22.83 17.78
C GLU A 40 -1.07 22.88 17.64
N MET A 41 -0.37 21.94 18.27
CA MET A 41 1.08 21.79 18.14
C MET A 41 1.48 21.56 16.68
N PHE A 42 0.79 20.64 15.99
CA PHE A 42 1.06 20.36 14.58
C PHE A 42 0.80 21.57 13.67
N LEU A 43 -0.30 22.30 13.90
CA LEU A 43 -0.61 23.52 13.15
C LEU A 43 0.40 24.64 13.40
N ASN A 44 0.96 24.74 14.61
CA ASN A 44 2.01 25.71 14.93
C ASN A 44 3.34 25.33 14.27
N MET A 45 3.75 24.05 14.31
CA MET A 45 4.92 23.57 13.56
C MET A 45 4.79 23.85 12.06
N LEU A 46 3.59 23.64 11.49
CA LEU A 46 3.29 23.99 10.10
C LEU A 46 3.30 25.50 9.81
N ARG A 47 3.41 26.39 10.80
CA ARG A 47 3.59 27.83 10.60
C ARG A 47 5.04 28.26 10.79
N GLU A 48 5.70 27.67 11.78
CA GLU A 48 7.04 28.08 12.23
C GLU A 48 8.16 27.36 11.46
N GLU A 49 7.96 26.09 11.08
CA GLU A 49 9.00 25.24 10.50
C GLU A 49 8.75 24.96 9.02
N ASP A 50 9.54 25.58 8.14
CA ASP A 50 9.40 25.43 6.69
C ASP A 50 9.67 24.00 6.20
N GLU A 51 10.62 23.29 6.83
CA GLU A 51 10.92 21.89 6.50
C GLU A 51 9.71 20.97 6.72
N VAL A 52 8.96 21.19 7.80
CA VAL A 52 7.75 20.42 8.11
C VAL A 52 6.67 20.68 7.07
N LYS A 53 6.49 21.94 6.65
CA LYS A 53 5.55 22.32 5.57
C LYS A 53 5.91 21.62 4.27
N CYS A 54 7.17 21.71 3.85
CA CYS A 54 7.67 21.09 2.62
C CYS A 54 7.49 19.57 2.66
N HIS A 55 7.82 18.92 3.77
CA HIS A 55 7.62 17.48 3.94
C HIS A 55 6.13 17.10 3.81
N CYS A 56 5.24 17.82 4.49
CA CYS A 56 3.80 17.56 4.41
C CYS A 56 3.26 17.73 2.98
N LEU A 57 3.64 18.80 2.29
CA LEU A 57 3.24 19.03 0.90
C LEU A 57 3.74 17.94 -0.03
N GLN A 58 5.00 17.52 0.11
CA GLN A 58 5.56 16.43 -0.69
C GLN A 58 4.81 15.11 -0.45
N ARG A 59 4.52 14.78 0.82
CA ARG A 59 3.75 13.57 1.16
C ARG A 59 2.32 13.61 0.63
N LEU A 60 1.64 14.75 0.74
CA LEU A 60 0.31 14.93 0.18
C LEU A 60 0.31 14.83 -1.35
N ALA A 61 1.31 15.40 -2.03
CA ALA A 61 1.46 15.29 -3.48
C ALA A 61 1.72 13.84 -3.92
N GLN A 62 2.60 13.12 -3.22
CA GLN A 62 2.85 11.69 -3.45
C GLN A 62 1.58 10.86 -3.27
N ARG A 63 0.81 11.11 -2.20
CA ARG A 63 -0.46 10.42 -1.93
C ARG A 63 -1.52 10.74 -2.98
N LEU A 64 -1.61 12.00 -3.41
CA LEU A 64 -2.52 12.40 -4.49
C LEU A 64 -2.14 11.71 -5.81
N TYR A 65 -0.84 11.65 -6.13
CA TYR A 65 -0.36 11.01 -7.34
C TYR A 65 -0.59 9.49 -7.31
N SER A 66 -0.33 8.82 -6.19
CA SER A 66 -0.59 7.37 -6.06
C SER A 66 -2.09 7.04 -6.12
N LEU A 67 -2.95 7.89 -5.56
CA LEU A 67 -4.40 7.76 -5.72
C LEU A 67 -4.84 7.97 -7.17
N LYS A 68 -4.21 8.92 -7.88
CA LYS A 68 -4.45 9.16 -9.31
C LYS A 68 -3.99 7.99 -10.17
N GLU A 69 -2.78 7.47 -9.92
CA GLU A 69 -2.26 6.29 -10.60
C GLU A 69 -3.19 5.10 -10.44
N ARG A 70 -3.66 4.83 -9.21
CA ARG A 70 -4.67 3.80 -8.95
C ARG A 70 -5.92 4.00 -9.81
N THR A 71 -6.37 5.23 -9.96
CA THR A 71 -7.58 5.56 -10.76
C THR A 71 -7.33 5.42 -12.26
N SER A 72 -6.14 5.74 -12.77
CA SER A 72 -5.78 5.55 -14.18
C SER A 72 -5.44 4.09 -14.54
N SER A 73 -4.82 3.33 -13.63
CA SER A 73 -4.55 1.90 -13.80
C SER A 73 -5.83 1.05 -13.70
N LEU A 74 -6.85 1.54 -12.99
CA LEU A 74 -8.16 0.88 -12.88
C LEU A 74 -8.96 0.88 -14.19
N SER A 75 -8.62 1.71 -15.18
CA SER A 75 -9.41 1.78 -16.41
C SER A 75 -8.99 0.78 -17.50
N TYR A 76 -7.83 0.11 -17.39
CA TYR A 76 -7.34 -0.82 -18.42
C TYR A 76 -6.60 -2.08 -17.92
N ALA A 77 -6.07 -2.11 -16.69
CA ALA A 77 -5.33 -3.26 -16.17
C ALA A 77 -6.28 -4.35 -15.62
N SER A 78 -5.97 -5.62 -15.90
CA SER A 78 -6.71 -6.75 -15.32
C SER A 78 -6.47 -6.85 -13.80
N VAL A 79 -7.38 -7.47 -13.06
CA VAL A 79 -7.20 -7.72 -11.60
C VAL A 79 -5.90 -8.51 -11.33
N GLY A 80 -5.49 -9.39 -12.25
CA GLY A 80 -4.22 -10.12 -12.16
C GLY A 80 -3.00 -9.22 -12.26
N GLU A 81 -3.02 -8.27 -13.19
CA GLU A 81 -1.94 -7.29 -13.33
C GLU A 81 -1.84 -6.39 -12.09
N GLN A 82 -2.98 -5.90 -11.59
CA GLN A 82 -3.03 -5.09 -10.38
C GLN A 82 -2.52 -5.86 -9.15
N MET A 83 -2.91 -7.14 -9.03
CA MET A 83 -2.44 -7.99 -7.94
C MET A 83 -0.94 -8.26 -8.04
N CYS A 84 -0.40 -8.51 -9.23
CA CYS A 84 1.03 -8.69 -9.45
C CYS A 84 1.82 -7.44 -9.03
N ARG A 85 1.43 -6.25 -9.51
CA ARG A 85 2.08 -4.98 -9.14
C ARG A 85 2.01 -4.72 -7.64
N LEU A 86 0.86 -4.97 -7.01
CA LEU A 86 0.69 -4.84 -5.57
C LEU A 86 1.62 -5.81 -4.79
N LEU A 87 1.69 -7.08 -5.20
CA LEU A 87 2.56 -8.06 -4.54
C LEU A 87 4.03 -7.69 -4.64
N LEU A 88 4.48 -7.17 -5.79
CA LEU A 88 5.84 -6.64 -5.96
C LEU A 88 6.10 -5.45 -5.03
N GLU A 89 5.21 -4.46 -4.99
CA GLU A 89 5.31 -3.30 -4.11
C GLU A 89 5.39 -3.72 -2.63
N LEU A 90 4.56 -4.69 -2.21
CA LEU A 90 4.56 -5.18 -0.83
C LEU A 90 5.82 -5.95 -0.49
N ALA A 91 6.34 -6.75 -1.42
CA ALA A 91 7.56 -7.51 -1.23
C ALA A 91 8.81 -6.61 -1.16
N GLU A 92 8.85 -5.53 -1.94
CA GLU A 92 9.95 -4.56 -1.92
C GLU A 92 9.98 -3.74 -0.64
N ASN A 93 8.80 -3.35 -0.12
CA ASN A 93 8.72 -2.48 1.05
C ASN A 93 8.71 -3.24 2.39
N TYR A 94 8.15 -4.45 2.41
CA TYR A 94 7.84 -5.17 3.65
C TYR A 94 8.25 -6.64 3.63
N GLY A 95 8.75 -7.17 2.51
CA GLY A 95 9.07 -8.59 2.36
C GLY A 95 10.40 -8.99 3.01
N GLU A 96 10.44 -10.20 3.56
CA GLU A 96 11.65 -10.85 4.04
C GLU A 96 12.16 -11.84 2.98
N MET A 97 13.35 -11.60 2.43
CA MET A 97 13.95 -12.50 1.44
C MET A 97 14.53 -13.74 2.12
N ASN A 98 14.20 -14.92 1.62
CA ASN A 98 14.88 -16.14 2.00
C ASN A 98 16.06 -16.46 1.04
N GLU A 99 16.89 -17.42 1.43
CA GLU A 99 18.07 -17.86 0.65
C GLU A 99 17.71 -18.43 -0.74
N GLY A 100 16.44 -18.78 -0.96
CA GLY A 100 15.92 -19.31 -2.22
C GLY A 100 15.33 -18.26 -3.16
N GLY A 101 15.47 -16.96 -2.87
CA GLY A 101 14.94 -15.88 -3.71
C GLY A 101 13.43 -15.67 -3.61
N ILE A 102 12.78 -16.30 -2.62
CA ILE A 102 11.35 -16.13 -2.34
C ILE A 102 11.21 -15.06 -1.26
N SER A 103 10.34 -14.10 -1.52
CA SER A 103 9.92 -13.08 -0.55
C SER A 103 8.75 -13.58 0.26
N LEU A 104 8.88 -13.53 1.59
CA LEU A 104 7.80 -13.79 2.53
C LEU A 104 7.23 -12.46 3.01
N LEU A 105 5.96 -12.21 2.73
CA LEU A 105 5.28 -11.04 3.27
C LEU A 105 5.04 -11.19 4.79
N PRO A 106 4.91 -10.07 5.53
CA PRO A 106 4.51 -10.10 6.92
C PRO A 106 3.20 -10.86 7.11
N SER A 107 3.08 -11.57 8.23
CA SER A 107 1.92 -12.43 8.54
C SER A 107 0.57 -11.69 8.54
N GLU A 108 0.64 -10.37 8.67
CA GLU A 108 -0.50 -9.48 8.79
C GLU A 108 -0.98 -8.96 7.43
N ILE A 109 -0.17 -9.14 6.39
CA ILE A 109 -0.61 -9.05 5.00
C ILE A 109 -1.32 -10.37 4.65
N THR A 110 -2.63 -10.34 4.79
CA THR A 110 -3.50 -11.49 4.54
C THR A 110 -4.20 -11.39 3.18
N GLN A 111 -4.83 -12.50 2.75
CA GLN A 111 -5.76 -12.49 1.62
C GLN A 111 -6.86 -11.43 1.77
N ALA A 112 -7.38 -11.22 2.98
CA ALA A 112 -8.39 -10.21 3.26
C ALA A 112 -7.84 -8.79 3.08
N THR A 113 -6.58 -8.56 3.48
CA THR A 113 -5.88 -7.29 3.23
C THR A 113 -5.76 -7.05 1.72
N LEU A 114 -5.36 -8.05 0.92
CA LEU A 114 -5.29 -7.93 -0.54
C LEU A 114 -6.66 -7.68 -1.17
N ALA A 115 -7.71 -8.38 -0.71
CA ALA A 115 -9.08 -8.22 -1.19
C ALA A 115 -9.57 -6.78 -0.99
N GLN A 116 -9.29 -6.21 0.19
CA GLN A 116 -9.61 -4.82 0.49
C GLN A 116 -8.84 -3.83 -0.38
N LEU A 117 -7.55 -4.05 -0.60
CA LEU A 117 -6.71 -3.17 -1.41
C LEU A 117 -7.06 -3.18 -2.90
N LEU A 118 -7.43 -4.36 -3.42
CA LEU A 118 -7.84 -4.55 -4.81
C LEU A 118 -9.33 -4.27 -5.05
N GLY A 119 -10.13 -4.11 -3.99
CA GLY A 119 -11.58 -3.90 -4.09
C GLY A 119 -12.33 -5.11 -4.64
N VAL A 120 -11.85 -6.32 -4.38
CA VAL A 120 -12.43 -7.59 -4.89
C VAL A 120 -12.75 -8.56 -3.76
N SER A 121 -13.45 -9.66 -4.07
CA SER A 121 -13.74 -10.69 -3.08
C SER A 121 -12.50 -11.52 -2.71
N ASN A 122 -12.48 -12.06 -1.50
CA ASN A 122 -11.48 -13.06 -1.08
C ASN A 122 -11.37 -14.22 -2.09
N ALA A 123 -12.49 -14.73 -2.60
CA ALA A 123 -12.49 -15.80 -3.60
C ALA A 123 -11.82 -15.38 -4.92
N THR A 124 -11.98 -14.11 -5.32
CA THR A 124 -11.30 -13.53 -6.48
C THR A 124 -9.79 -13.47 -6.25
N VAL A 125 -9.34 -13.01 -5.08
CA VAL A 125 -7.91 -12.96 -4.72
C VAL A 125 -7.27 -14.34 -4.84
N MET A 126 -7.89 -15.39 -4.28
CA MET A 126 -7.30 -16.74 -4.35
C MET A 126 -7.26 -17.28 -5.77
N ARG A 127 -8.31 -17.04 -6.55
CA ARG A 127 -8.36 -17.46 -7.95
C ARG A 127 -7.26 -16.79 -8.77
N VAL A 128 -7.07 -15.49 -8.57
CA VAL A 128 -6.04 -14.71 -9.26
C VAL A 128 -4.65 -15.11 -8.79
N ALA A 129 -4.44 -15.27 -7.48
CA ALA A 129 -3.18 -15.74 -6.91
C ALA A 129 -2.75 -17.09 -7.53
N ALA A 130 -3.70 -18.03 -7.68
CA ALA A 130 -3.43 -19.33 -8.30
C ALA A 130 -3.08 -19.25 -9.79
N SER A 131 -3.38 -18.14 -10.46
CA SER A 131 -3.00 -17.89 -11.86
C SER A 131 -1.65 -17.16 -12.00
N LEU A 132 -1.13 -16.57 -10.92
CA LEU A 132 0.16 -15.89 -10.91
C LEU A 132 1.29 -16.92 -10.68
N PRO A 133 2.45 -16.74 -11.33
CA PRO A 133 3.56 -17.67 -11.18
C PRO A 133 4.21 -17.50 -9.81
N GLU A 134 4.50 -18.64 -9.17
CA GLU A 134 5.27 -18.71 -7.92
C GLU A 134 4.70 -17.85 -6.78
N VAL A 135 3.38 -17.66 -6.75
CA VAL A 135 2.65 -17.06 -5.63
C VAL A 135 1.93 -18.14 -4.84
N SER A 136 2.16 -18.19 -3.53
CA SER A 136 1.45 -19.08 -2.61
C SER A 136 0.85 -18.28 -1.46
N ILE A 137 -0.42 -18.55 -1.17
CA ILE A 137 -1.15 -18.01 -0.02
C ILE A 137 -1.49 -19.20 0.87
N SER A 138 -0.65 -19.48 1.86
CA SER A 138 -0.82 -20.62 2.79
C SER A 138 -0.25 -20.23 4.16
N GLY A 139 -1.09 -19.59 4.98
CA GLY A 139 -0.67 -18.95 6.23
C GLY A 139 -0.01 -17.60 5.96
N ARG A 140 1.23 -17.61 5.46
CA ARG A 140 1.91 -16.41 4.93
C ARG A 140 1.81 -16.37 3.40
N ILE A 141 1.96 -15.18 2.84
CA ILE A 141 2.08 -14.99 1.39
C ILE A 141 3.55 -15.11 1.03
N ALA A 142 3.86 -16.07 0.16
CA ALA A 142 5.19 -16.31 -0.39
C ALA A 142 5.14 -16.02 -1.90
N LEU A 143 6.12 -15.28 -2.41
CA LEU A 143 6.19 -14.93 -3.82
C LEU A 143 7.62 -14.80 -4.34
N SER A 144 7.82 -15.13 -5.61
CA SER A 144 9.09 -14.89 -6.32
C SER A 144 9.05 -13.54 -7.03
N LEU A 145 9.96 -12.63 -6.66
CA LEU A 145 10.09 -11.32 -7.32
C LEU A 145 10.46 -11.47 -8.80
N GLU A 146 11.33 -12.44 -9.12
CA GLU A 146 11.79 -12.68 -10.47
C GLU A 146 10.64 -13.19 -11.36
N ALA A 147 9.89 -14.19 -10.90
CA ALA A 147 8.77 -14.76 -11.66
C ALA A 147 7.67 -13.72 -11.93
N LEU A 148 7.33 -12.90 -10.93
CA LEU A 148 6.31 -11.86 -11.09
C LEU A 148 6.76 -10.72 -12.02
N ARG A 149 8.03 -10.30 -11.96
CA ARG A 149 8.58 -9.29 -12.88
C ARG A 149 8.59 -9.79 -14.32
N LEU A 150 8.97 -11.05 -14.54
CA LEU A 150 8.93 -11.68 -15.87
C LEU A 150 7.51 -11.75 -16.42
N TRP A 151 6.55 -12.20 -15.59
CA TRP A 151 5.15 -12.27 -15.97
C TRP A 151 4.58 -10.91 -16.37
N LEU A 152 4.90 -9.86 -15.60
CA LEU A 152 4.44 -8.51 -15.89
C LEU A 152 5.05 -7.97 -17.20
N ALA A 153 6.34 -8.21 -17.42
CA ALA A 153 7.03 -7.81 -18.64
C ALA A 153 6.49 -8.52 -19.89
N ASP A 154 6.11 -9.79 -19.80
CA ASP A 154 5.47 -10.52 -20.91
C ASP A 154 4.06 -10.01 -21.20
N LEU A 155 3.30 -9.65 -20.17
CA LEU A 155 1.95 -9.08 -20.34
C LEU A 155 2.00 -7.75 -21.11
N GLU A 156 2.96 -6.88 -20.77
CA GLU A 156 3.20 -5.60 -21.46
C GLU A 156 3.69 -5.76 -22.92
N ARG A 157 4.25 -6.91 -23.29
CA ARG A 157 4.62 -7.21 -24.69
C ARG A 157 3.44 -7.69 -25.54
N THR A 158 2.43 -8.26 -24.90
CA THR A 158 1.26 -8.86 -25.57
C THR A 158 0.03 -7.95 -25.66
N GLY A 159 0.01 -6.83 -24.92
CA GLY A 159 -1.05 -5.82 -24.95
C GLY A 159 -0.75 -4.67 -25.90
#